data_AF-A0A316PLR3-F1
#
_entry.id   AF-A0A316PLR3-F1
#
_cell.length_a   1.000
_cell.length_b   1.000
_cell.length_c   1.000
_cell.angle_alpha   90.00
_cell.angle_beta   90.00
_cell.angle_gamma   90.00
#
_symmetry.space_group_name_H-M   'P 1'
#
loop_
_entity.id
_entity.type
_entity.pdbx_description
1 polymer ?
#
loop_
_entity_poly.entity_id
_entity_poly.type
_entity_poly.pdbx_seq_one_letter_code
_entity_poly.pdbx_strand_id
1 'polypeptide(L)'
;MKKLTASCLLLALLLAACAPAPGGAASGAPESGPATPSASLEDATSTPPDSSGLIFLPVQENLSEDEIIAGCISYIESFYLGGWLNEPFTSTKDYYDNNSFCMEVAASGCLRILYEQAGREIICTPEGASCYPIEEYETLTKEMYGFSLPCTASASCPEGMAEMPYGYGAQMTDIRILPEHAFLKDGIVHVVAELLWKDYGMPPEPIGYLEYQFQYSNTYTFFPYTLLSISEIEL
;
A
#
# COMPACT_ATOMS: atom_id res chain seq x y z
N MET A 1 -27.85 -3.29 -45.45
CA MET A 1 -26.64 -3.33 -44.59
C MET A 1 -27.02 -4.14 -43.35
N LYS A 2 -26.98 -5.49 -43.32
CA LYS A 2 -25.87 -6.45 -43.30
C LYS A 2 -24.85 -6.24 -42.15
N LYS A 3 -25.04 -7.09 -41.12
CA LYS A 3 -24.07 -7.72 -40.19
C LYS A 3 -23.54 -6.89 -39.01
N LEU A 4 -23.90 -7.30 -37.79
CA LEU A 4 -23.02 -7.38 -36.60
C LEU A 4 -23.80 -7.99 -35.40
N THR A 5 -24.13 -9.28 -35.49
CA THR A 5 -24.63 -10.10 -34.36
C THR A 5 -24.02 -11.50 -34.46
N ALA A 6 -22.71 -11.62 -34.26
CA ALA A 6 -22.02 -12.91 -34.28
C ALA A 6 -20.65 -12.91 -33.54
N SER A 7 -20.49 -12.14 -32.46
CA SER A 7 -19.25 -12.18 -31.65
C SER A 7 -19.43 -12.55 -30.18
N CYS A 8 -20.67 -12.80 -29.71
CA CYS A 8 -20.90 -13.12 -28.29
C CYS A 8 -21.03 -14.62 -27.98
N LEU A 9 -20.82 -15.53 -28.95
CA LEU A 9 -21.01 -16.98 -28.77
C LEU A 9 -19.75 -17.84 -28.91
N LEU A 10 -18.58 -17.24 -29.13
CA LEU A 10 -17.33 -17.99 -29.36
C LEU A 10 -16.27 -17.88 -28.25
N LEU A 11 -16.49 -17.06 -27.22
CA LEU A 11 -15.56 -16.99 -26.08
C LEU A 11 -15.98 -17.84 -24.87
N ALA A 12 -17.16 -18.45 -24.88
CA ALA A 12 -17.69 -19.24 -23.76
C ALA A 12 -17.32 -20.74 -23.81
N LEU A 13 -16.45 -21.17 -24.74
CA LEU A 13 -16.21 -22.60 -25.04
C LEU A 13 -14.75 -23.06 -24.87
N LEU A 14 -13.87 -22.26 -24.26
CA LEU A 14 -12.43 -22.56 -24.19
C LEU A 14 -11.83 -22.74 -22.78
N LEU A 15 -12.61 -22.81 -21.71
CA LEU A 15 -12.07 -22.95 -20.34
C LEU A 15 -12.54 -24.20 -19.56
N ALA A 16 -13.12 -25.19 -20.23
CA ALA A 16 -13.48 -26.45 -19.58
C ALA A 16 -12.85 -27.66 -20.30
N ALA A 17 -11.54 -27.86 -20.11
CA ALA A 17 -10.91 -29.18 -20.21
C ALA A 17 -9.44 -29.12 -19.78
N CYS A 18 -9.15 -29.50 -18.53
CA CYS A 18 -8.00 -30.35 -18.22
C CYS A 18 -8.11 -30.85 -16.78
N ALA A 19 -8.80 -31.98 -16.62
CA ALA A 19 -8.57 -32.89 -15.51
C ALA A 19 -7.54 -33.95 -15.98
N PRO A 20 -6.58 -34.41 -15.16
CA PRO A 20 -5.70 -35.49 -15.54
C PRO A 20 -6.18 -36.83 -14.96
N ALA A 21 -6.16 -37.90 -15.79
CA ALA A 21 -5.87 -39.31 -15.44
C ALA A 21 -6.18 -40.22 -16.64
N PRO A 22 -5.69 -41.48 -16.71
CA PRO A 22 -4.35 -42.01 -16.40
C PRO A 22 -3.81 -42.95 -17.52
N GLY A 23 -2.52 -43.28 -17.48
CA GLY A 23 -2.00 -44.57 -17.97
C GLY A 23 -1.15 -44.60 -19.25
N GLY A 24 0.08 -45.13 -19.14
CA GLY A 24 0.54 -46.24 -19.99
C GLY A 24 1.53 -45.98 -21.14
N ALA A 25 2.84 -46.03 -20.80
CA ALA A 25 3.96 -46.66 -21.53
C ALA A 25 4.38 -46.25 -22.97
N ALA A 26 5.62 -45.75 -23.02
CA ALA A 26 6.76 -46.19 -23.86
C ALA A 26 7.11 -45.50 -25.19
N SER A 27 8.43 -45.26 -25.30
CA SER A 27 9.29 -45.30 -26.49
C SER A 27 9.51 -44.03 -27.32
N GLY A 28 10.74 -43.50 -27.26
CA GLY A 28 11.38 -42.82 -28.38
C GLY A 28 12.05 -41.48 -28.04
N ALA A 29 13.32 -41.51 -27.63
CA ALA A 29 14.21 -40.36 -27.84
C ALA A 29 14.56 -40.25 -29.34
N PRO A 30 14.78 -39.05 -29.88
CA PRO A 30 16.08 -38.83 -30.50
C PRO A 30 16.70 -37.44 -30.25
N GLU A 31 18.02 -37.51 -30.05
CA GLU A 31 19.12 -36.64 -30.51
C GLU A 31 18.98 -35.11 -30.55
N SER A 32 19.86 -34.53 -29.73
CA SER A 32 20.43 -33.19 -29.77
C SER A 32 21.22 -32.91 -31.05
N GLY A 33 20.89 -31.80 -31.72
CA GLY A 33 21.75 -31.10 -32.68
C GLY A 33 21.97 -29.63 -32.24
N PRO A 34 23.08 -28.98 -32.63
CA PRO A 34 23.45 -27.67 -32.12
C PRO A 34 22.58 -26.57 -32.74
N ALA A 35 21.94 -25.75 -31.89
CA ALA A 35 21.21 -24.56 -32.33
C ALA A 35 22.19 -23.43 -32.66
N THR A 36 22.16 -22.94 -33.90
CA THR A 36 22.80 -21.71 -34.38
C THR A 36 22.31 -20.48 -33.61
N PRO A 37 23.19 -19.54 -33.21
CA PRO A 37 22.77 -18.26 -32.66
C PRO A 37 22.60 -17.25 -33.80
N SER A 38 21.42 -16.63 -33.90
CA SER A 38 21.21 -15.40 -34.66
C SER A 38 19.94 -14.71 -34.16
N ALA A 39 20.10 -13.67 -33.36
CA ALA A 39 19.45 -12.38 -33.57
C ALA A 39 19.94 -11.39 -32.52
N SER A 40 20.59 -10.36 -33.04
CA SER A 40 20.98 -9.07 -32.47
C SER A 40 20.22 -8.61 -31.23
N LEU A 41 21.00 -8.16 -30.23
CA LEU A 41 20.57 -7.28 -29.14
C LEU A 41 19.80 -6.09 -29.73
N GLU A 42 18.52 -5.98 -29.41
CA GLU A 42 17.79 -4.71 -29.47
C GLU A 42 18.25 -3.86 -28.29
N ASP A 43 19.09 -2.87 -28.58
CA ASP A 43 19.38 -1.76 -27.69
C ASP A 43 18.17 -0.81 -27.75
N ALA A 44 17.14 -1.15 -26.99
CA ALA A 44 16.02 -0.28 -26.69
C ALA A 44 16.05 -0.03 -25.19
N THR A 45 16.85 0.94 -24.77
CA THR A 45 16.64 1.67 -23.52
C THR A 45 15.26 2.32 -23.57
N SER A 46 14.21 1.54 -23.26
CA SER A 46 12.95 2.09 -22.80
C SER A 46 13.15 2.44 -21.33
N THR A 47 13.43 3.72 -21.08
CA THR A 47 13.20 4.34 -19.78
C THR A 47 11.82 3.91 -19.30
N PRO A 48 11.66 3.35 -18.08
CA PRO A 48 10.34 3.11 -17.54
C PRO A 48 9.58 4.44 -17.52
N PRO A 49 8.25 4.43 -17.78
CA PRO A 49 7.45 5.62 -17.61
C PRO A 49 7.55 6.08 -16.15
N ASP A 50 7.68 7.39 -15.94
CA ASP A 50 7.67 8.03 -14.61
C ASP A 50 6.46 7.53 -13.81
N SER A 51 6.69 6.58 -12.90
CA SER A 51 5.69 6.06 -11.99
C SER A 51 5.88 6.68 -10.61
N SER A 52 4.78 7.22 -10.09
CA SER A 52 4.52 7.54 -8.67
C SER A 52 5.42 8.58 -8.01
N GLY A 53 5.05 9.86 -8.14
CA GLY A 53 4.27 10.55 -7.10
C GLY A 53 4.80 10.68 -5.66
N LEU A 54 5.94 10.11 -5.30
CA LEU A 54 6.62 10.38 -4.03
C LEU A 54 8.13 10.40 -4.28
N ILE A 55 8.58 11.51 -4.86
CA ILE A 55 9.96 11.94 -4.63
C ILE A 55 10.01 12.22 -3.14
N PHE A 56 10.79 11.45 -2.36
CA PHE A 56 11.15 11.83 -0.99
C PHE A 56 11.61 13.28 -1.05
N LEU A 57 10.73 14.21 -0.66
CA LEU A 57 11.07 15.61 -0.69
C LEU A 57 12.19 15.73 0.34
N PRO A 58 13.43 16.08 -0.04
CA PRO A 58 14.44 16.42 0.95
C PRO A 58 13.81 17.48 1.83
N VAL A 59 13.85 17.31 3.15
CA VAL A 59 13.34 18.25 4.17
C VAL A 59 13.27 19.66 3.59
N GLN A 60 12.08 20.07 3.13
CA GLN A 60 11.93 21.35 2.47
C GLN A 60 11.64 22.38 3.54
N GLU A 61 12.68 23.14 3.89
CA GLU A 61 12.49 24.30 4.73
C GLU A 61 11.62 25.32 3.98
N ASN A 62 10.56 25.79 4.65
CA ASN A 62 9.64 26.83 4.16
C ASN A 62 8.58 26.39 3.14
N LEU A 63 7.95 25.22 3.34
CA LEU A 63 6.69 24.90 2.66
C LEU A 63 5.60 25.91 3.03
N SER A 64 4.81 26.31 2.04
CA SER A 64 3.57 27.05 2.25
C SER A 64 2.51 26.17 2.91
N GLU A 65 1.48 26.80 3.48
CA GLU A 65 0.34 26.10 4.08
C GLU A 65 -0.31 25.12 3.08
N ASP A 66 -0.55 25.57 1.85
CA ASP A 66 -1.15 24.75 0.79
C ASP A 66 -0.28 23.53 0.43
N GLU A 67 1.05 23.67 0.42
CA GLU A 67 1.97 22.55 0.17
C GLU A 67 1.99 21.54 1.31
N ILE A 68 1.89 21.99 2.56
CA ILE A 68 1.78 21.11 3.73
C ILE A 68 0.46 20.33 3.69
N ILE A 69 -0.65 20.99 3.37
CA ILE A 69 -1.95 20.33 3.26
C ILE A 69 -1.95 19.32 2.10
N ALA A 70 -1.51 19.73 0.92
CA ALA A 70 -1.43 18.85 -0.26
C ALA A 70 -0.51 17.64 -0.01
N GLY A 71 0.63 17.86 0.66
CA GLY A 71 1.53 16.77 1.05
C GLY A 71 0.90 15.80 2.04
N CYS A 72 0.10 16.29 2.99
CA CYS A 72 -0.63 15.44 3.94
C CYS A 72 -1.70 14.59 3.26
N ILE A 73 -2.45 15.18 2.32
CA ILE A 73 -3.44 14.46 1.50
C ILE A 73 -2.75 13.35 0.70
N SER A 74 -1.67 13.71 -0.01
CA SER A 74 -0.88 12.76 -0.79
C SER A 74 -0.32 11.63 0.06
N TYR A 75 0.08 11.90 1.30
CA TYR A 75 0.52 10.90 2.27
C TYR A 75 -0.59 9.89 2.59
N ILE A 76 -1.80 10.35 2.93
CA ILE A 76 -2.93 9.46 3.24
C ILE A 76 -3.27 8.56 2.04
N GLU A 77 -3.33 9.12 0.83
CA GLU A 77 -3.69 8.40 -0.39
C GLU A 77 -2.61 7.41 -0.84
N SER A 78 -1.34 7.84 -0.86
CA SER A 78 -0.23 7.03 -1.38
C SER A 78 0.01 5.78 -0.54
N PHE A 79 -0.23 5.87 0.77
CA PHE A 79 -0.04 4.76 1.70
C PHE A 79 -1.34 4.01 2.03
N TYR A 80 -2.44 4.34 1.36
CA TYR A 80 -3.74 3.71 1.56
C TYR A 80 -4.17 3.70 3.04
N LEU A 81 -3.87 4.77 3.79
CA LEU A 81 -4.13 4.81 5.23
C LEU A 81 -5.62 4.66 5.53
N GLY A 82 -6.50 5.16 4.68
CA GLY A 82 -7.96 4.98 4.83
C GLY A 82 -8.45 3.53 4.73
N GLY A 83 -7.64 2.64 4.17
CA GLY A 83 -7.94 1.20 4.16
C GLY A 83 -7.67 0.53 5.51
N TRP A 84 -6.93 1.17 6.42
CA TRP A 84 -6.50 0.58 7.70
C TRP A 84 -6.86 1.43 8.92
N LEU A 85 -6.85 2.76 8.79
CA LEU A 85 -7.05 3.73 9.85
C LEU A 85 -8.32 4.51 9.57
N ASN A 86 -9.48 3.85 9.70
CA ASN A 86 -10.80 4.42 9.36
C ASN A 86 -11.81 4.35 10.51
N GLU A 87 -11.34 4.08 11.72
CA GLU A 87 -12.14 4.12 12.94
C GLU A 87 -11.76 5.35 13.77
N PRO A 88 -12.72 6.02 14.42
CA PRO A 88 -12.42 7.15 15.29
C PRO A 88 -11.56 6.74 16.49
N PHE A 89 -10.56 7.57 16.79
CA PHE A 89 -9.81 7.53 18.04
C PHE A 89 -9.30 8.91 18.42
N THR A 90 -9.25 9.16 19.73
CA THR A 90 -8.85 10.46 20.29
C THR A 90 -7.36 10.53 20.67
N SER A 91 -6.67 9.39 20.65
CA SER A 91 -5.24 9.26 20.95
C SER A 91 -4.67 8.06 20.22
N THR A 92 -3.64 8.27 19.41
CA THR A 92 -2.96 7.21 18.67
C THR A 92 -2.42 6.11 19.59
N LYS A 93 -1.93 6.48 20.78
CA LYS A 93 -1.44 5.51 21.76
C LYS A 93 -2.57 4.66 22.34
N ASP A 94 -3.69 5.29 22.69
CA ASP A 94 -4.83 4.56 23.26
C ASP A 94 -5.44 3.63 22.20
N TYR A 95 -5.45 4.05 20.93
CA TYR A 95 -5.87 3.18 19.83
C TYR A 95 -4.96 1.96 19.71
N TYR A 96 -3.63 2.13 19.73
CA TYR A 96 -2.70 0.98 19.72
C TYR A 96 -2.95 0.02 20.88
N ASP A 97 -3.13 0.53 22.10
CA ASP A 97 -3.35 -0.30 23.29
C ASP A 97 -4.64 -1.14 23.20
N ASN A 98 -5.59 -0.78 22.32
CA ASN A 98 -6.88 -1.48 22.13
C ASN A 98 -7.03 -2.17 20.75
N ASN A 99 -6.33 -1.71 19.72
CA ASN A 99 -6.48 -2.15 18.32
C ASN A 99 -5.15 -1.99 17.54
N SER A 100 -4.10 -2.67 17.98
CA SER A 100 -2.74 -2.54 17.41
C SER A 100 -2.61 -3.02 15.96
N PHE A 101 -3.40 -4.03 15.57
CA PHE A 101 -3.22 -4.74 14.30
C PHE A 101 -3.32 -3.81 13.09
N CYS A 102 -4.32 -2.93 13.06
CA CYS A 102 -4.54 -2.00 11.94
C CYS A 102 -3.36 -1.04 11.76
N MET A 103 -2.79 -0.55 12.87
CA MET A 103 -1.63 0.33 12.84
C MET A 103 -0.36 -0.37 12.38
N GLU A 104 -0.17 -1.62 12.79
CA GLU A 104 0.98 -2.44 12.37
C GLU A 104 0.91 -2.75 10.87
N VAL A 105 -0.28 -3.06 10.34
CA VAL A 105 -0.47 -3.29 8.90
C VAL A 105 -0.29 -1.99 8.10
N ALA A 106 -0.80 -0.86 8.57
CA ALA A 106 -0.58 0.43 7.91
C ALA A 106 0.92 0.78 7.84
N ALA A 107 1.68 0.60 8.94
CA ALA A 107 3.12 0.83 8.96
C ALA A 107 3.89 -0.15 8.05
N SER A 108 3.49 -1.42 8.03
CA SER A 108 4.02 -2.44 7.11
C SER A 108 3.82 -2.06 5.65
N GLY A 109 2.61 -1.60 5.30
CA GLY A 109 2.28 -1.09 3.97
C GLY A 109 3.12 0.13 3.57
N CYS A 110 3.32 1.06 4.51
CA CYS A 110 4.22 2.20 4.32
C CYS A 110 5.66 1.76 3.99
N LEU A 111 6.27 0.90 4.81
CA LEU A 111 7.63 0.41 4.56
C LEU A 111 7.74 -0.27 3.20
N ARG A 112 6.75 -1.09 2.83
CA ARG A 112 6.72 -1.77 1.54
C ARG A 112 6.80 -0.77 0.40
N ILE A 113 5.90 0.20 0.38
CA ILE A 113 5.83 1.22 -0.66
C ILE A 113 7.14 2.03 -0.71
N LEU A 114 7.69 2.39 0.46
CA LEU A 114 8.96 3.12 0.53
C LEU A 114 10.13 2.32 -0.04
N TYR A 115 10.18 1.01 0.24
CA TYR A 115 11.20 0.12 -0.31
C TYR A 115 11.05 -0.04 -1.83
N GLU A 116 9.82 -0.25 -2.31
CA GLU A 116 9.51 -0.36 -3.73
C GLU A 116 9.92 0.92 -4.48
N GLN A 117 9.59 2.10 -3.95
CA GLN A 117 9.96 3.40 -4.53
C GLN A 117 11.47 3.64 -4.53
N ALA A 118 12.17 3.19 -3.49
CA ALA A 118 13.62 3.29 -3.39
C ALA A 118 14.37 2.22 -4.21
N GLY A 119 13.66 1.29 -4.88
CA GLY A 119 14.26 0.16 -5.59
C GLY A 119 15.02 -0.80 -4.67
N ARG A 120 14.65 -0.86 -3.38
CA ARG A 120 15.25 -1.75 -2.39
C ARG A 120 14.63 -3.13 -2.49
N GLU A 121 15.45 -4.16 -2.32
CA GLU A 121 14.95 -5.54 -2.23
C GLU A 121 14.10 -5.71 -0.97
N ILE A 122 12.91 -6.29 -1.15
CA ILE A 122 12.05 -6.70 -0.04
C ILE A 122 12.28 -8.18 0.23
N ILE A 123 12.86 -8.47 1.39
CA ILE A 123 13.03 -9.83 1.88
C ILE A 123 11.67 -10.31 2.38
N CYS A 124 11.27 -11.51 2.01
CA CYS A 124 10.04 -12.13 2.50
C CYS A 124 10.33 -13.47 3.18
N THR A 125 9.50 -13.83 4.15
CA THR A 125 9.42 -15.20 4.66
C THR A 125 8.95 -16.16 3.56
N PRO A 126 9.14 -17.49 3.71
CA PRO A 126 8.61 -18.47 2.76
C PRO A 126 7.09 -18.36 2.54
N GLU A 127 6.35 -17.90 3.55
CA GLU A 127 4.90 -17.68 3.52
C GLU A 127 4.51 -16.36 2.83
N GLY A 128 5.48 -15.52 2.47
CA GLY A 128 5.29 -14.28 1.73
C GLY A 128 5.13 -13.02 2.59
N ALA A 129 5.30 -13.10 3.91
CA ALA A 129 5.29 -11.94 4.78
C ALA A 129 6.59 -11.13 4.60
N SER A 130 6.49 -9.81 4.50
CA SER A 130 7.67 -8.95 4.33
C SER A 130 8.45 -8.81 5.63
N CYS A 131 9.78 -8.88 5.52
CA CYS A 131 10.72 -8.69 6.61
C CYS A 131 11.42 -7.33 6.47
N TYR A 132 11.46 -6.54 7.55
CA TYR A 132 12.18 -5.27 7.60
C TYR A 132 13.10 -5.18 8.83
N PRO A 133 14.18 -4.40 8.78
CA PRO A 133 14.99 -4.09 9.96
C PRO A 133 14.14 -3.50 11.09
N ILE A 134 14.34 -4.00 12.31
CA ILE A 134 13.57 -3.55 13.48
C ILE A 134 13.74 -2.04 13.69
N GLU A 135 14.96 -1.52 13.57
CA GLU A 135 15.24 -0.09 13.77
C GLU A 135 14.53 0.82 12.76
N GLU A 136 14.40 0.37 11.49
CA GLU A 136 13.68 1.13 10.47
C GLU A 136 12.17 1.16 10.77
N TYR A 137 11.60 0.02 11.20
CA TYR A 137 10.20 -0.06 11.60
C TYR A 137 9.89 0.79 12.85
N GLU A 138 10.73 0.69 13.88
CA GLU A 138 10.57 1.49 15.11
C GLU A 138 10.73 2.99 14.87
N THR A 139 11.62 3.36 13.94
CA THR A 139 11.78 4.75 13.51
C THR A 139 10.54 5.21 12.75
N LEU A 140 10.11 4.48 11.71
CA LEU A 140 8.92 4.82 10.94
C LEU A 140 7.70 5.01 11.84
N THR A 141 7.42 4.04 12.71
CA THR A 141 6.24 4.09 13.57
C THR A 141 6.28 5.26 14.55
N LYS A 142 7.46 5.62 15.05
CA LYS A 142 7.63 6.83 15.86
C LYS A 142 7.29 8.09 15.09
N GLU A 143 7.66 8.18 13.82
CA GLU A 143 7.35 9.34 12.97
C GLU A 143 5.87 9.36 12.59
N MET A 144 5.29 8.21 12.25
CA MET A 144 3.87 8.08 11.90
C MET A 144 2.94 8.32 13.08
N TYR A 145 3.29 7.86 14.29
CA TYR A 145 2.36 7.75 15.43
C TYR A 145 2.81 8.50 16.69
N GLY A 146 4.02 9.05 16.71
CA GLY A 146 4.59 9.73 17.87
C GLY A 146 5.20 8.79 18.91
N PHE A 147 5.11 7.47 18.71
CA PHE A 147 5.74 6.44 19.54
C PHE A 147 6.10 5.22 18.69
N SER A 148 7.16 4.50 19.09
CA SER A 148 7.57 3.28 18.39
C SER A 148 6.62 2.12 18.74
N LEU A 149 6.11 1.43 17.73
CA LEU A 149 5.40 0.18 17.95
C LEU A 149 6.43 -0.90 18.31
N PRO A 150 6.25 -1.63 19.43
CA PRO A 150 7.16 -2.69 19.80
C PRO A 150 7.12 -3.80 18.75
N CYS A 151 8.29 -4.28 18.37
CA CYS A 151 8.39 -5.42 17.47
C CYS A 151 9.45 -6.41 17.94
N THR A 152 9.21 -7.69 17.72
CA THR A 152 10.15 -8.76 18.05
C THR A 152 10.75 -9.34 16.78
N ALA A 153 12.06 -9.62 16.82
CA ALA A 153 12.71 -10.37 15.76
C ALA A 153 11.98 -11.69 15.50
N SER A 154 11.72 -12.01 14.22
CA SER A 154 11.11 -13.28 13.83
C SER A 154 12.20 -14.27 13.47
N ALA A 155 12.06 -15.52 13.94
CA ALA A 155 12.94 -16.61 13.52
C ALA A 155 12.77 -16.96 12.02
N SER A 156 11.67 -16.51 11.40
CA SER A 156 11.38 -16.66 9.98
C SER A 156 12.06 -15.59 9.11
N CYS A 157 12.62 -14.55 9.73
CA CYS A 157 13.35 -13.48 9.06
C CYS A 157 14.86 -13.56 9.39
N PRO A 158 15.72 -12.89 8.60
CA PRO A 158 17.12 -12.69 8.95
C PRO A 158 17.30 -12.04 10.34
N GLU A 159 18.47 -12.26 10.95
CA GLU A 159 18.81 -11.66 12.24
C GLU A 159 18.67 -10.13 12.22
N GLY A 160 18.03 -9.57 13.24
CA GLY A 160 17.76 -8.11 13.33
C GLY A 160 16.55 -7.62 12.54
N MET A 161 15.83 -8.52 11.84
CA MET A 161 14.62 -8.19 11.12
C MET A 161 13.37 -8.71 11.83
N ALA A 162 12.28 -7.98 11.63
CA ALA A 162 10.97 -8.37 12.07
C ALA A 162 10.10 -8.78 10.88
N GLU A 163 9.31 -9.82 11.09
CA GLU A 163 8.25 -10.23 10.19
C GLU A 163 7.05 -9.31 10.40
N MET A 164 6.67 -8.58 9.36
CA MET A 164 5.54 -7.67 9.48
C MET A 164 4.23 -8.38 9.20
N PRO A 165 3.14 -8.00 9.89
CA PRO A 165 1.83 -8.47 9.52
C PRO A 165 1.54 -8.07 8.08
N TYR A 166 1.09 -9.05 7.30
CA TYR A 166 0.57 -8.84 5.97
C TYR A 166 -0.95 -8.98 6.04
N GLY A 167 -1.66 -7.86 5.88
CA GLY A 167 -3.10 -7.85 5.82
C GLY A 167 -3.60 -8.22 4.42
N TYR A 168 -3.85 -9.51 4.16
CA TYR A 168 -4.83 -9.89 3.14
C TYR A 168 -6.23 -9.68 3.72
N GLY A 169 -6.71 -8.45 3.67
CA GLY A 169 -8.06 -8.11 4.07
C GLY A 169 -8.48 -6.82 3.39
N ALA A 170 -9.45 -6.90 2.48
CA ALA A 170 -10.21 -5.71 2.14
C ALA A 170 -10.98 -5.33 3.40
N GLN A 171 -10.65 -4.19 4.01
CA GLN A 171 -11.58 -3.62 4.96
C GLN A 171 -12.90 -3.34 4.23
N MET A 172 -14.00 -3.53 4.96
CA MET A 172 -15.36 -3.26 4.47
C MET A 172 -15.61 -1.75 4.35
N THR A 173 -14.61 -0.94 4.68
CA THR A 173 -14.65 0.51 4.65
C THR A 173 -13.44 1.05 3.91
N ASP A 174 -13.64 2.20 3.26
CA ASP A 174 -12.64 2.99 2.56
C ASP A 174 -12.90 4.47 2.84
N ILE A 175 -12.02 5.36 2.40
CA ILE A 175 -12.26 6.79 2.52
C ILE A 175 -12.16 7.49 1.17
N ARG A 176 -12.86 8.62 1.06
CA ARG A 176 -12.66 9.60 0.01
C ARG A 176 -12.33 10.93 0.64
N ILE A 177 -11.09 11.39 0.46
CA ILE A 177 -10.66 12.69 0.98
C ILE A 177 -11.46 13.80 0.28
N LEU A 178 -11.81 14.83 1.05
CA LEU A 178 -12.46 16.05 0.57
C LEU A 178 -11.47 17.22 0.71
N PRO A 179 -10.62 17.48 -0.31
CA PRO A 179 -9.54 18.46 -0.22
C PRO A 179 -10.02 19.87 0.13
N GLU A 180 -11.22 20.25 -0.30
CA GLU A 180 -11.85 21.54 -0.02
C GLU A 180 -12.15 21.79 1.46
N HIS A 181 -12.14 20.72 2.28
CA HIS A 181 -12.36 20.78 3.73
C HIS A 181 -11.05 20.63 4.53
N ALA A 182 -9.89 20.53 3.85
CA ALA A 182 -8.61 20.45 4.53
C ALA A 182 -8.06 21.83 4.88
N PHE A 183 -7.48 21.97 6.07
CA PHE A 183 -6.91 23.25 6.54
C PHE A 183 -5.76 23.01 7.53
N LEU A 184 -4.88 23.99 7.68
CA LEU A 184 -3.81 23.99 8.67
C LEU A 184 -4.20 24.93 9.82
N LYS A 185 -4.07 24.45 11.05
CA LYS A 185 -4.31 25.27 12.24
C LYS A 185 -3.31 24.91 13.31
N ASP A 186 -2.59 25.91 13.83
CA ASP A 186 -1.64 25.74 14.93
C ASP A 186 -0.58 24.63 14.68
N GLY A 187 -0.19 24.43 13.41
CA GLY A 187 0.76 23.39 12.99
C GLY A 187 0.16 21.99 12.82
N ILE A 188 -1.15 21.85 12.99
CA ILE A 188 -1.91 20.61 12.80
C ILE A 188 -2.67 20.70 11.48
N VAL A 189 -2.46 19.72 10.62
CA VAL A 189 -3.22 19.56 9.38
C VAL A 189 -4.49 18.79 9.71
N HIS A 190 -5.63 19.38 9.37
CA HIS A 190 -6.94 18.77 9.44
C HIS A 190 -7.32 18.30 8.05
N VAL A 191 -7.58 17.01 7.87
CA VAL A 191 -8.03 16.43 6.61
C VAL A 191 -9.36 15.76 6.82
N VAL A 192 -10.40 16.21 6.12
CA VAL A 192 -11.70 15.57 6.15
C VAL A 192 -11.78 14.53 5.04
N ALA A 193 -12.35 13.38 5.36
CA ALA A 193 -12.70 12.37 4.39
C ALA A 193 -14.12 11.84 4.63
N GLU A 194 -14.81 11.50 3.56
CA GLU A 194 -16.03 10.72 3.62
C GLU A 194 -15.67 9.25 3.86
N LEU A 195 -16.31 8.65 4.87
CA LEU A 195 -16.20 7.22 5.15
C LEU A 195 -17.18 6.48 4.24
N LEU A 196 -16.67 5.49 3.52
CA LEU A 196 -17.40 4.71 2.53
C LEU A 196 -17.52 3.27 2.98
N TRP A 197 -18.71 2.70 2.89
CA TRP A 197 -18.90 1.25 2.95
C TRP A 197 -18.58 0.61 1.60
N LYS A 198 -17.78 -0.44 1.62
CA LYS A 198 -17.29 -1.19 0.46
C LYS A 198 -17.82 -2.62 0.51
N ASP A 199 -18.89 -2.86 -0.25
CA ASP A 199 -19.37 -4.22 -0.52
C ASP A 199 -18.82 -4.73 -1.87
N TYR A 200 -18.54 -6.03 -1.95
CA TYR A 200 -17.85 -6.62 -3.09
C TYR A 200 -18.76 -6.60 -4.34
N GLY A 201 -18.40 -5.76 -5.32
CA GLY A 201 -19.14 -5.63 -6.57
C GLY A 201 -20.24 -4.56 -6.56
N MET A 202 -20.37 -3.79 -5.48
CA MET A 202 -21.27 -2.63 -5.38
C MET A 202 -20.47 -1.32 -5.39
N PRO A 203 -21.06 -0.20 -5.84
CA PRO A 203 -20.45 1.11 -5.67
C PRO A 203 -20.26 1.41 -4.18
N PRO A 204 -19.17 2.10 -3.77
CA PRO A 204 -19.00 2.52 -2.39
C PRO A 204 -20.14 3.44 -1.94
N GLU A 205 -20.67 3.23 -0.74
CA GLU A 205 -21.78 4.02 -0.18
C GLU A 205 -21.28 4.90 0.97
N PRO A 206 -21.55 6.22 0.95
CA PRO A 206 -21.23 7.09 2.08
C PRO A 206 -21.96 6.70 3.36
N ILE A 207 -21.21 6.54 4.45
CA ILE A 207 -21.76 6.17 5.77
C ILE A 207 -21.41 7.17 6.87
N GLY A 208 -20.54 8.15 6.60
CA GLY A 208 -20.18 9.19 7.57
C GLY A 208 -19.01 10.05 7.09
N TYR A 209 -18.51 10.89 7.98
CA TYR A 209 -17.31 11.71 7.75
C TYR A 209 -16.32 11.54 8.89
N LEU A 210 -15.04 11.52 8.53
CA LEU A 210 -13.93 11.46 9.44
C LEU A 210 -13.07 12.71 9.29
N GLU A 211 -12.63 13.29 10.39
CA GLU A 211 -11.54 14.26 10.44
C GLU A 211 -10.28 13.56 10.95
N TYR A 212 -9.22 13.63 10.16
CA TYR A 212 -7.88 13.23 10.55
C TYR A 212 -7.09 14.45 10.99
N GLN A 213 -6.35 14.33 12.08
CA GLN A 213 -5.44 15.37 12.56
C GLN A 213 -4.00 14.88 12.52
N PHE A 214 -3.15 15.61 11.80
CA PHE A 214 -1.73 15.31 11.67
C PHE A 214 -0.85 16.48 12.14
N GLN A 215 0.12 16.20 13.01
CA GLN A 215 1.18 17.15 13.32
C GLN A 215 2.19 17.17 12.18
N TYR A 216 2.39 18.35 11.58
CA TYR A 216 3.49 18.56 10.63
C TYR A 216 4.80 18.82 11.37
N SER A 217 5.89 18.17 10.94
CA SER A 217 7.26 18.42 11.37
C SER A 217 8.24 18.16 10.23
N ASN A 218 9.21 19.05 10.04
CA ASN A 218 10.25 18.90 9.02
C ASN A 218 11.47 18.10 9.52
N THR A 219 11.42 17.47 10.69
CA THR A 219 12.57 16.81 11.32
C THR A 219 12.63 15.30 11.10
N TYR A 220 11.68 14.73 10.37
CA TYR A 220 11.50 13.29 10.23
C TYR A 220 12.24 12.71 9.02
N THR A 221 12.58 11.43 9.12
CA THR A 221 13.41 10.66 8.20
C THR A 221 12.60 10.12 7.04
N PHE A 222 11.39 9.63 7.31
CA PHE A 222 10.48 9.03 6.33
C PHE A 222 9.35 9.99 5.95
N PHE A 223 8.64 10.54 6.95
CA PHE A 223 7.45 11.37 6.70
C PHE A 223 7.31 12.54 7.66
N PRO A 224 6.94 13.74 7.18
CA PRO A 224 6.76 14.90 8.03
C PRO A 224 5.41 14.93 8.79
N TYR A 225 4.56 13.89 8.68
CA TYR A 225 3.20 13.89 9.22
C TYR A 225 3.02 12.82 10.30
N THR A 226 2.83 13.24 11.55
CA THR A 226 2.49 12.35 12.66
C THR A 226 0.99 12.38 12.92
N LEU A 227 0.33 11.22 12.85
CA LEU A 227 -1.09 11.07 13.15
C LEU A 227 -1.37 11.26 14.65
N LEU A 228 -2.32 12.15 14.96
CA LEU A 228 -2.73 12.48 16.33
C LEU A 228 -4.06 11.84 16.71
N SER A 229 -5.05 11.93 15.83
CA SER A 229 -6.43 11.47 16.09
C SER A 229 -7.23 11.32 14.79
N ILE A 230 -8.31 10.54 14.89
CA ILE A 230 -9.37 10.44 13.89
C ILE A 230 -10.70 10.66 14.62
N SER A 231 -11.55 11.57 14.15
CA SER A 231 -12.84 11.86 14.78
C SER A 231 -13.99 11.73 13.78
N GLU A 232 -15.13 11.19 14.22
CA GLU A 232 -16.39 11.34 13.47
C GLU A 232 -16.85 12.80 13.53
N ILE A 233 -17.30 13.34 12.40
CA ILE A 233 -17.81 14.71 12.29
C ILE A 233 -19.11 14.78 11.49
N GLU A 234 -19.80 15.92 11.61
CA GLU A 234 -20.89 16.35 10.72
C GLU A 234 -20.40 17.53 9.88
N LEU A 235 -20.76 17.56 8.58
CA LEU A 235 -20.40 18.63 7.63
C LEU A 235 -21.56 19.59 7.36
#